data_AF-A0A7C6U1H8-F1
#
_entry.id   AF-A0A7C6U1H8-F1
#
_cell.length_a   1.000
_cell.length_b   1.000
_cell.length_c   1.000
_cell.angle_alpha   90.00
_cell.angle_beta   90.00
_cell.angle_gamma   90.00
#
_symmetry.space_group_name_H-M   'P 1'
#
loop_
_entity.id
_entity.type
_entity.pdbx_description
1 polymer ?
#
loop_
_entity_poly.entity_id
_entity_poly.type
_entity_poly.pdbx_seq_one_letter_code
_entity_poly.pdbx_strand_id
1 'polypeptide(L)' 'MQWLVAFFKKLGFRKEERAEFIGLYSARISWIFTTIILLAWSFQGLVTSGRLETQATVFFASLLVFWLSSLYYRRKLGG' A
#
# COMPACT_ATOMS: atom_id res chain seq x y z
N MET A 1 10.05 16.56 10.98
CA MET A 1 9.12 17.14 9.96
C MET A 1 9.79 18.16 9.02
N GLN A 2 10.66 19.06 9.51
CA GLN A 2 11.31 20.09 8.66
C GLN A 2 12.24 19.54 7.57
N TRP A 3 12.88 18.39 7.80
CA TRP A 3 13.83 17.80 6.84
C TRP A 3 13.16 17.25 5.56
N LEU A 4 12.00 16.59 5.71
CA LEU A 4 11.13 16.20 4.59
C LEU A 4 10.71 17.44 3.78
N VAL A 5 10.41 18.54 4.48
CA VAL A 5 10.03 19.78 3.81
C VAL A 5 11.18 20.40 3.04
N ALA A 6 12.43 20.29 3.50
CA ALA A 6 13.59 20.74 2.75
C ALA A 6 13.86 19.85 1.52
N PHE A 7 13.76 18.51 1.67
CA PHE A 7 14.01 17.53 0.62
C PHE A 7 13.11 17.72 -0.61
N PHE A 8 11.81 17.80 -0.40
CA PHE A 8 10.85 17.98 -1.49
C PHE A 8 10.93 19.37 -2.15
N LYS A 9 11.52 20.38 -1.48
CA LYS A 9 11.68 21.74 -2.05
C LYS A 9 12.86 21.76 -3.01
N LYS A 10 13.91 20.99 -2.68
CA LYS A 10 15.10 20.78 -3.50
C LYS A 10 14.81 20.02 -4.80
N LEU A 11 13.72 19.23 -4.82
CA LEU A 11 13.24 18.49 -6.00
C LEU A 11 12.28 19.27 -6.91
N GLY A 12 11.98 20.55 -6.60
CA GLY A 12 11.15 21.40 -7.47
C GLY A 12 9.62 21.20 -7.36
N PHE A 13 9.15 20.29 -6.49
CA PHE A 13 7.73 19.98 -6.37
C PHE A 13 6.92 21.12 -5.72
N ARG A 14 5.83 21.52 -6.38
CA ARG A 14 4.85 22.47 -5.83
C ARG A 14 4.09 21.82 -4.67
N LYS A 15 3.47 22.65 -3.82
CA LYS A 15 2.83 22.23 -2.55
C LYS A 15 1.72 21.17 -2.75
N GLU A 16 1.08 21.19 -3.92
CA GLU A 16 0.00 20.26 -4.35
C GLU A 16 0.55 18.88 -4.71
N GLU A 17 1.62 18.81 -5.53
CA GLU A 17 2.26 17.55 -5.92
C GLU A 17 2.90 16.79 -4.74
N ARG A 18 3.32 17.53 -3.70
CA ARG A 18 3.80 16.92 -2.44
C ARG A 18 2.75 16.10 -1.73
N ALA A 19 1.50 16.58 -1.70
CA ALA A 19 0.43 15.90 -1.00
C ALA A 19 0.12 14.56 -1.69
N GLU A 20 0.11 14.56 -3.02
CA GLU A 20 -0.05 13.35 -3.82
C GLU A 20 1.10 12.36 -3.60
N PHE A 21 2.36 12.83 -3.61
CA PHE A 21 3.52 11.96 -3.40
C PHE A 21 3.57 11.37 -1.99
N ILE A 22 3.26 12.17 -0.97
CA ILE A 22 3.16 11.70 0.42
C ILE A 22 1.99 10.71 0.56
N GLY A 23 0.86 10.98 -0.09
CA GLY A 23 -0.31 10.08 -0.12
C GLY A 23 0.02 8.73 -0.75
N LEU A 24 0.69 8.73 -1.91
CA LEU A 24 1.17 7.53 -2.60
C LEU A 24 2.17 6.74 -1.75
N TYR A 25 3.14 7.43 -1.14
CA TYR A 25 4.12 6.80 -0.28
C TYR A 25 3.49 6.20 0.98
N SER A 26 2.57 6.92 1.62
CA SER A 26 1.79 6.43 2.76
C SER A 26 0.94 5.24 2.38
N ALA A 27 0.23 5.29 1.25
CA ALA A 27 -0.58 4.18 0.76
C ALA A 27 0.27 2.92 0.51
N ARG A 28 1.49 3.08 -0.02
CA ARG A 28 2.42 1.98 -0.22
C ARG A 28 2.90 1.38 1.10
N ILE A 29 3.27 2.20 2.08
CA ILE A 29 3.67 1.73 3.42
C ILE A 29 2.50 1.02 4.12
N SER A 30 1.31 1.63 4.12
CA SER A 30 0.10 1.05 4.68
C SER A 30 -0.22 -0.29 4.04
N TRP A 31 -0.11 -0.40 2.72
CA TRP A 31 -0.32 -1.67 2.03
C TRP A 31 0.68 -2.75 2.46
N ILE A 32 1.97 -2.43 2.57
CA ILE A 32 3.00 -3.38 3.05
C ILE A 32 2.68 -3.82 4.47
N PHE A 33 2.35 -2.89 5.36
CA PHE A 33 2.01 -3.17 6.75
C PHE A 33 0.77 -4.07 6.87
N THR A 34 -0.31 -3.73 6.16
CA THR A 34 -1.53 -4.55 6.12
C THR A 34 -1.28 -5.94 5.55
N THR A 35 -0.45 -6.05 4.51
CA THR A 35 -0.05 -7.33 3.91
C THR A 35 0.65 -8.21 4.94
N ILE A 36 1.62 -7.67 5.68
CA ILE A 36 2.37 -8.42 6.70
C ILE A 36 1.43 -8.88 7.83
N ILE A 37 0.54 -8.00 8.31
CA ILE A 37 -0.41 -8.35 9.37
C ILE A 37 -1.35 -9.47 8.90
N LEU A 38 -1.96 -9.32 7.73
CA LEU A 38 -2.91 -10.31 7.21
C LEU A 38 -2.23 -11.66 6.94
N LEU A 39 -0.96 -11.65 6.54
CA LEU A 39 -0.19 -12.86 6.30
C LEU A 39 0.17 -13.56 7.63
N ALA A 40 0.63 -12.81 8.63
CA ALA A 40 0.89 -13.33 9.96
C ALA A 40 -0.39 -13.87 10.62
N TRP A 41 -1.51 -13.16 10.45
CA TRP A 41 -2.79 -13.55 11.01
C TRP A 41 -3.35 -14.79 10.32
N SER A 42 -3.35 -14.83 8.98
CA SER A 42 -3.78 -16.01 8.22
C SER A 42 -2.92 -17.24 8.54
N PHE A 43 -1.62 -17.05 8.75
CA PHE A 43 -0.73 -18.12 9.21
C PHE A 43 -1.09 -18.61 10.61
N GLN A 44 -1.35 -17.68 11.54
CA GLN A 44 -1.81 -18.02 12.89
C GLN A 44 -3.13 -18.79 12.86
N GLY A 45 -4.12 -18.35 12.07
CA GLY A 45 -5.39 -19.04 11.89
C GLY A 45 -5.19 -20.45 11.31
N LEU A 46 -4.37 -20.59 10.27
CA LEU A 46 -4.04 -21.90 9.69
C LEU A 46 -3.41 -22.84 10.72
N VAL A 47 -2.51 -22.34 11.57
CA VAL A 47 -1.86 -23.15 12.62
C VAL A 47 -2.84 -23.52 13.74
N THR A 48 -3.74 -22.63 14.15
CA THR A 48 -4.64 -22.88 15.28
C THR A 48 -5.90 -23.65 14.91
N SER A 49 -6.52 -23.38 13.77
CA SER A 49 -7.80 -23.97 13.38
C SER A 49 -7.70 -24.91 12.17
N GLY A 50 -6.52 -25.03 11.55
CA GLY A 50 -6.31 -25.90 10.38
C GLY A 50 -7.04 -25.43 9.12
N ARG A 51 -7.61 -24.23 9.14
CA ARG A 51 -8.44 -23.67 8.07
C ARG A 51 -7.94 -22.29 7.67
N LEU A 52 -8.02 -21.99 6.37
CA LEU A 52 -7.88 -20.63 5.88
C LEU A 52 -9.19 -19.89 6.16
N GLU A 53 -9.22 -19.14 7.25
CA GLU A 53 -10.37 -18.34 7.65
C GLU A 53 -10.49 -17.05 6.83
N THR A 54 -11.51 -16.24 7.12
CA THR A 54 -11.87 -14.99 6.45
C THR A 54 -10.68 -14.04 6.22
N GLN A 55 -9.64 -14.11 7.06
CA GLN A 55 -8.40 -13.34 6.96
C GLN A 55 -7.67 -13.58 5.63
N ALA A 56 -7.62 -14.83 5.15
CA ALA A 56 -7.01 -15.16 3.87
C ALA A 56 -7.81 -14.54 2.71
N THR A 57 -9.14 -14.55 2.80
CA THR A 57 -10.01 -13.89 1.82
C THR A 57 -9.76 -12.39 1.78
N VAL A 58 -9.63 -11.74 2.94
CA VAL A 58 -9.30 -10.31 3.04
C VAL A 58 -7.91 -10.02 2.46
N PHE A 59 -6.93 -10.89 2.70
CA PHE A 59 -5.61 -10.80 2.08
C PHE A 59 -5.68 -10.83 0.56
N PHE A 60 -6.33 -11.83 -0.03
CA PHE A 60 -6.47 -11.95 -1.49
C PHE A 60 -7.25 -10.77 -2.09
N ALA A 61 -8.31 -10.30 -1.42
CA ALA A 61 -9.06 -9.12 -1.85
C ALA A 61 -8.19 -7.86 -1.85
N SER A 62 -7.38 -7.64 -0.81
CA SER A 62 -6.47 -6.50 -0.74
C SER A 62 -5.40 -6.53 -1.84
N LEU A 63 -4.88 -7.72 -2.16
CA LEU A 63 -3.93 -7.96 -3.25
C LEU A 63 -4.56 -7.65 -4.62
N LEU A 64 -5.80 -8.08 -4.84
CA LEU A 64 -6.54 -7.81 -6.06
C LEU A 64 -6.75 -6.30 -6.26
N VAL A 65 -7.18 -5.58 -5.21
CA VAL A 65 -7.40 -4.12 -5.27
C VAL A 65 -6.08 -3.39 -5.57
N PHE A 66 -4.98 -3.80 -4.96
CA PHE A 66 -3.67 -3.22 -5.23
C PHE A 66 -3.24 -3.48 -6.68
N TRP A 67 -3.43 -4.70 -7.17
CA TRP A 67 -3.11 -5.08 -8.55
C TRP A 67 -3.91 -4.29 -9.58
N LEU A 68 -5.22 -4.16 -9.38
CA LEU A 68 -6.12 -3.38 -10.23
C LEU A 68 -5.73 -1.89 -10.22
N SER A 69 -5.41 -1.35 -9.05
CA SER A 69 -4.93 0.03 -8.91
C SER A 69 -3.62 0.23 -9.67
N SER A 70 -2.66 -0.68 -9.55
CA SER A 70 -1.39 -0.65 -10.27
C SER A 70 -1.59 -0.70 -11.79
N LEU A 71 -2.47 -1.57 -12.29
CA LEU A 71 -2.85 -1.64 -13.70
C LEU A 71 -3.47 -0.34 -14.20
N TYR A 72 -4.38 0.26 -13.44
CA TYR A 72 -5.02 1.53 -13.76
C TYR A 72 -3.99 2.67 -13.86
N TYR A 73 -3.10 2.81 -12.86
CA TYR A 73 -2.07 3.83 -12.86
C TYR A 73 -1.06 3.65 -13.99
N ARG A 74 -0.64 2.41 -14.30
CA ARG A 74 0.24 2.13 -15.44
C ARG A 74 -0.40 2.55 -16.77
N ARG A 75 -1.69 2.28 -16.96
CA ARG A 75 -2.41 2.70 -18.18
C ARG A 75 -2.59 4.22 -18.27
N LYS A 76 -2.78 4.91 -17.15
CA LYS A 76 -3.01 6.36 -17.10
C LYS A 76 -1.73 7.18 -17.24
N LEU A 77 -0.59 6.68 -16.73
CA LEU A 77 0.70 7.37 -16.72
C LEU A 77 1.66 6.94 -17.84
N GLY A 78 1.38 5.82 -18.52
CA GLY A 78 2.18 5.30 -19.63
C GLY A 78 1.69 5.71 -21.02
N GLY A 79 0.95 6.82 -21.13
CA GLY A 79 0.55 7.45 -22.38
C GLY A 79 1.49 8.60 -22.74
#